data_AF-A0A108UAW8-F1
#
_entry.id   AF-A0A108UAW8-F1
#
_cell.length_a   1.000
_cell.length_b   1.000
_cell.length_c   1.000
_cell.angle_alpha   90.00
_cell.angle_beta   90.00
_cell.angle_gamma   90.00
#
_symmetry.space_group_name_H-M   'P 1'
#
loop_
_entity.id
_entity.type
_entity.pdbx_description
1 polymer ?
#
loop_
_entity_poly.entity_id
_entity_poly.type
_entity_poly.pdbx_seq_one_letter_code
_entity_poly.pdbx_strand_id
1 'polypeptide(L)'
;MHTMTQHDEQGVGAEVARAIDPGEYREHFHREFRFAAYYSAGREWPDYEPAYRYGYDSFLECGGRRFEDVEAQLARGWGHARAASRLHWTEARDAVRDGWHHIERNLPHALDRPLR
;
A
#
# COMPACT_ATOMS: atom_id res chain seq x y z
N MET A 1 -18.39 26.49 28.90
CA MET A 1 -18.17 25.04 28.78
C MET A 1 -18.03 24.74 27.29
N HIS A 2 -16.82 24.83 26.72
CA HIS A 2 -16.58 24.49 25.31
C HIS A 2 -16.01 23.07 25.28
N THR A 3 -16.88 22.09 25.01
CA THR A 3 -16.44 20.76 24.56
C THR A 3 -16.14 20.88 23.07
N MET A 4 -14.93 21.32 22.75
CA MET A 4 -14.43 21.32 21.38
C MET A 4 -14.12 19.87 21.02
N THR A 5 -15.05 19.30 20.26
CA THR A 5 -15.01 18.07 19.47
C THR A 5 -13.67 17.32 19.47
N GLN A 6 -13.59 16.25 20.26
CA GLN A 6 -12.60 15.20 20.10
C GLN A 6 -12.98 14.36 18.87
N HIS A 7 -12.58 14.81 17.68
CA HIS A 7 -12.75 14.05 16.44
C HIS A 7 -11.57 14.35 15.52
N ASP A 8 -10.37 13.86 15.85
CA ASP A 8 -9.29 13.70 14.87
C ASP A 8 -8.21 12.75 15.41
N GLU A 9 -8.59 11.51 15.71
CA GLU A 9 -7.61 10.40 15.84
C GLU A 9 -7.99 9.24 14.91
N GLN A 10 -8.79 9.52 13.88
CA GLN A 10 -8.98 8.60 12.76
C GLN A 10 -7.77 8.81 11.83
N GLY A 11 -6.61 8.26 12.22
CA GLY A 11 -5.39 8.40 11.43
C GLY A 11 -5.62 7.92 9.99
N VAL A 12 -4.86 8.50 9.03
CA VAL A 12 -4.94 8.25 7.58
C VAL A 12 -5.14 6.77 7.23
N GLY A 13 -4.54 5.84 7.98
CA GLY A 13 -4.76 4.41 7.78
C GLY A 13 -6.19 3.92 7.98
N ALA A 14 -6.90 4.41 8.99
CA ALA A 14 -8.30 4.04 9.21
C ALA A 14 -9.21 4.53 8.07
N GLU A 15 -8.90 5.69 7.50
CA GLU A 15 -9.61 6.23 6.33
C GLU A 15 -9.32 5.42 5.07
N VAL A 16 -8.05 5.07 4.84
CA VAL A 16 -7.63 4.20 3.73
C VAL A 16 -8.31 2.84 3.80
N ALA A 17 -8.30 2.19 4.97
CA ALA A 17 -8.91 0.88 5.16
C ALA A 17 -10.44 0.89 4.93
N ARG A 18 -11.08 2.04 5.08
CA ARG A 18 -12.52 2.22 4.77
C ARG A 18 -12.76 2.54 3.31
N ALA A 19 -11.85 3.28 2.69
CA ALA A 19 -12.00 3.82 1.35
C ALA A 19 -11.53 2.85 0.26
N ILE A 20 -10.49 2.06 0.54
CA ILE A 20 -9.87 1.12 -0.39
C ILE A 20 -9.98 -0.28 0.21
N ASP A 21 -10.75 -1.14 -0.42
CA ASP A 21 -10.86 -2.53 0.00
C ASP A 21 -9.55 -3.30 -0.34
N PRO A 22 -8.99 -4.07 0.61
CA PRO A 22 -7.77 -4.82 0.38
C PRO A 22 -7.91 -5.90 -0.71
N GLY A 23 -9.12 -6.43 -0.93
CA GLY A 23 -9.44 -7.36 -2.01
C GLY A 23 -9.43 -6.69 -3.40
N GLU A 24 -10.08 -5.53 -3.54
CA GLU A 24 -10.06 -4.72 -4.77
C GLU A 24 -8.63 -4.29 -5.12
N TYR A 25 -7.89 -3.77 -4.14
CA TYR A 25 -6.48 -3.42 -4.30
C TYR A 25 -5.66 -4.62 -4.80
N ARG A 26 -5.84 -5.79 -4.16
CA ARG A 26 -5.14 -7.02 -4.56
C ARG A 26 -5.50 -7.45 -5.98
N GLU A 27 -6.77 -7.40 -6.36
CA GLU A 27 -7.22 -7.79 -7.70
C GLU A 27 -6.70 -6.86 -8.80
N HIS A 28 -6.68 -5.56 -8.55
CA HIS A 28 -6.07 -4.56 -9.43
C HIS A 28 -4.61 -4.94 -9.72
N PHE A 29 -3.81 -5.11 -8.68
CA PHE A 29 -2.40 -5.46 -8.84
C PHE A 29 -2.18 -6.86 -9.41
N HIS A 30 -3.04 -7.83 -9.13
CA HIS A 30 -2.96 -9.17 -9.73
C HIS A 30 -3.10 -9.16 -11.25
N ARG A 31 -3.88 -8.21 -11.79
CA ARG A 31 -4.04 -8.05 -13.24
C ARG A 31 -2.91 -7.22 -13.84
N GLU A 32 -2.41 -6.25 -13.09
CA GLU A 32 -1.52 -5.20 -13.64
C GLU A 32 -0.03 -5.44 -13.39
N PHE A 33 0.36 -6.26 -12.40
CA PHE A 33 1.77 -6.44 -12.03
C PHE A 33 2.66 -6.93 -13.18
N ARG A 34 2.11 -7.65 -14.16
CA ARG A 34 2.85 -8.16 -15.33
C ARG A 34 3.17 -7.09 -16.36
N PHE A 35 2.43 -5.99 -16.35
CA PHE A 35 2.60 -4.86 -17.25
C PHE A 35 3.44 -3.74 -16.62
N ALA A 36 3.75 -3.86 -15.32
CA ALA A 36 4.58 -2.90 -14.62
C ALA A 36 6.01 -2.90 -15.16
N ALA A 37 6.64 -1.72 -15.20
CA ALA A 37 8.00 -1.56 -15.70
C ALA A 37 9.05 -2.31 -14.85
N TYR A 38 8.74 -2.61 -13.60
CA TYR A 38 9.58 -3.38 -12.66
C TYR A 38 9.29 -4.89 -12.70
N TYR A 39 8.44 -5.35 -13.63
CA TYR A 39 8.17 -6.77 -13.79
C TYR A 39 9.41 -7.51 -14.30
N SER A 40 9.84 -8.53 -13.56
CA SER A 40 10.95 -9.41 -13.94
C SER A 40 10.38 -10.69 -14.57
N ALA A 41 10.89 -11.05 -15.75
CA ALA A 41 10.50 -12.30 -16.41
C ALA A 41 10.82 -13.52 -15.53
N GLY A 42 9.87 -14.46 -15.44
CA GLY A 42 9.99 -15.64 -14.57
C GLY A 42 9.55 -15.42 -13.13
N ARG A 43 9.06 -14.23 -12.78
CA ARG A 43 8.33 -13.97 -11.53
C ARG A 43 6.84 -14.13 -11.75
N GLU A 44 6.16 -14.60 -10.71
CA GLU A 44 4.73 -14.91 -10.70
C GLU A 44 4.03 -14.14 -9.59
N TRP A 45 2.70 -14.19 -9.58
CA TRP A 45 1.91 -13.49 -8.58
C TRP A 45 2.35 -13.73 -7.12
N PRO A 46 2.62 -14.96 -6.65
CA PRO A 46 3.04 -15.17 -5.26
C PRO A 46 4.40 -14.54 -4.91
N ASP A 47 5.21 -14.17 -5.91
CA ASP A 47 6.42 -13.38 -5.66
C ASP A 47 6.09 -11.91 -5.37
N TYR A 48 5.08 -11.34 -6.04
CA TYR A 48 4.71 -9.93 -5.94
C TYR A 48 3.61 -9.65 -4.90
N GLU A 49 2.71 -10.58 -4.65
CA GLU A 49 1.62 -10.43 -3.68
C GLU A 49 2.12 -9.92 -2.32
N PRO A 50 3.21 -10.46 -1.73
CA PRO A 50 3.68 -9.99 -0.44
C PRO A 50 4.19 -8.54 -0.50
N ALA A 51 4.69 -8.09 -1.64
CA ALA A 51 5.17 -6.71 -1.82
C ALA A 51 3.99 -5.72 -1.83
N TYR A 52 2.96 -6.01 -2.61
CA TYR A 52 1.76 -5.16 -2.64
C TYR A 52 1.03 -5.16 -1.31
N ARG A 53 0.91 -6.32 -0.66
CA ARG A 53 0.31 -6.44 0.67
C ARG A 53 1.11 -5.63 1.70
N TYR A 54 2.44 -5.73 1.66
CA TYR A 54 3.31 -4.99 2.57
C TYR A 54 3.19 -3.48 2.37
N GLY A 55 3.10 -3.02 1.11
CA GLY A 55 2.82 -1.62 0.80
C GLY A 55 1.51 -1.15 1.39
N TYR A 56 0.43 -1.89 1.18
CA TYR A 56 -0.88 -1.56 1.74
C TYR A 56 -0.86 -1.45 3.26
N ASP A 57 -0.37 -2.50 3.94
CA ASP A 57 -0.29 -2.57 5.40
C ASP A 57 0.57 -1.43 5.98
N SER A 58 1.73 -1.19 5.37
CA SER A 58 2.62 -0.09 5.79
C SER A 58 2.01 1.29 5.55
N PHE A 59 1.15 1.44 4.53
CA PHE A 59 0.41 2.69 4.30
C PHE A 59 -0.65 2.91 5.38
N LEU A 60 -1.25 1.85 5.93
CA LEU A 60 -2.17 2.00 7.06
C LEU A 60 -1.45 2.56 8.29
N GLU A 61 -0.20 2.15 8.54
CA GLU A 61 0.55 2.63 9.69
C GLU A 61 1.24 3.98 9.47
N CYS A 62 1.79 4.19 8.27
CA CYS A 62 2.61 5.36 7.93
C CYS A 62 1.91 6.39 7.04
N GLY A 63 0.62 6.19 6.75
CA GLY A 63 -0.17 7.05 5.87
C GLY A 63 -0.06 8.53 6.25
N GLY A 64 0.05 9.39 5.23
CA GLY A 64 0.30 10.82 5.40
C GLY A 64 1.79 11.20 5.40
N ARG A 65 2.70 10.23 5.38
CA ARG A 65 4.13 10.42 5.09
C ARG A 65 4.45 10.05 3.64
N ARG A 66 5.54 10.59 3.10
CA ARG A 66 6.02 10.22 1.78
C ARG A 66 6.69 8.85 1.80
N PHE A 67 6.63 8.13 0.68
CA PHE A 67 7.29 6.83 0.55
C PHE A 67 8.80 6.95 0.83
N GLU A 68 9.45 8.02 0.35
CA GLU A 68 10.90 8.23 0.53
C GLU A 68 11.29 8.35 2.01
N ASP A 69 10.41 8.92 2.85
CA ASP A 69 10.64 9.09 4.28
C ASP A 69 10.56 7.77 5.08
N VAL A 70 9.85 6.78 4.54
CA VAL A 70 9.68 5.46 5.18
C VAL A 70 10.43 4.35 4.47
N GLU A 71 10.91 4.57 3.25
CA GLU A 71 11.57 3.58 2.41
C GLU A 71 12.66 2.81 3.18
N ALA A 72 13.52 3.54 3.91
CA ALA A 72 14.58 2.93 4.70
C ALA A 72 14.07 2.03 5.84
N GLN A 73 12.92 2.35 6.43
CA GLN A 73 12.27 1.50 7.44
C GLN A 73 11.62 0.27 6.79
N LEU A 74 10.92 0.47 5.67
CA LEU A 74 10.31 -0.61 4.90
C LEU A 74 11.34 -1.61 4.37
N ALA A 75 12.48 -1.11 3.90
CA ALA A 75 13.60 -1.92 3.46
C ALA A 75 14.10 -2.88 4.54
N ARG A 76 14.17 -2.39 5.78
CA ARG A 76 14.57 -3.18 6.95
C ARG A 76 13.51 -4.22 7.33
N GLY A 77 12.22 -3.88 7.17
CA GLY A 77 11.10 -4.79 7.47
C GLY A 77 10.82 -5.83 6.39
N TRP A 78 11.22 -5.57 5.13
CA TRP A 78 10.93 -6.43 3.98
C TRP A 78 11.41 -7.88 4.17
N GLY A 79 12.57 -8.08 4.80
CA GLY A 79 13.10 -9.42 5.06
C GLY A 79 12.14 -10.31 5.87
N HIS A 80 11.35 -9.71 6.76
CA HIS A 80 10.32 -10.40 7.53
C HIS A 80 8.99 -10.50 6.76
N ALA A 81 8.61 -9.43 6.06
CA ALA A 81 7.32 -9.35 5.35
C ALA A 81 7.23 -10.20 4.07
N ARG A 82 8.36 -10.42 3.38
CA ARG A 82 8.40 -11.10 2.08
C ARG A 82 7.90 -12.55 2.14
N ALA A 83 7.95 -13.20 3.31
CA ALA A 83 7.58 -14.59 3.50
C ALA A 83 8.22 -15.53 2.45
N ALA A 84 7.40 -16.17 1.60
CA ALA A 84 7.84 -17.06 0.52
C ALA A 84 8.26 -16.32 -0.77
N SER A 85 8.15 -15.00 -0.82
CA SER A 85 8.54 -14.21 -2.00
C SER A 85 10.03 -14.35 -2.31
N ARG A 86 10.32 -14.57 -3.59
CA ARG A 86 11.69 -14.60 -4.12
C ARG A 86 12.24 -13.20 -4.41
N LEU A 87 11.44 -12.14 -4.27
CA LEU A 87 11.86 -10.77 -4.57
C LEU A 87 12.82 -10.23 -3.51
N HIS A 88 13.87 -9.58 -3.99
CA HIS A 88 14.74 -8.76 -3.16
C HIS A 88 14.10 -7.39 -2.93
N TRP A 89 14.54 -6.65 -1.90
CA TRP A 89 14.01 -5.31 -1.62
C TRP A 89 14.05 -4.41 -2.86
N THR A 90 15.12 -4.45 -3.67
CA THR A 90 15.22 -3.64 -4.89
C THR A 90 14.08 -3.90 -5.88
N GLU A 91 13.64 -5.15 -6.04
CA GLU A 91 12.51 -5.50 -6.91
C GLU A 91 11.17 -5.19 -6.23
N ALA A 92 11.07 -5.53 -4.94
CA ALA A 92 9.85 -5.36 -4.16
C ALA A 92 9.52 -3.90 -3.90
N ARG A 93 10.52 -3.04 -3.69
CA ARG A 93 10.36 -1.61 -3.43
C ARG A 93 9.53 -0.94 -4.50
N ASP A 94 9.80 -1.24 -5.77
CA ASP A 94 9.07 -0.65 -6.88
C ASP A 94 7.59 -1.08 -6.87
N ALA A 95 7.31 -2.34 -6.55
CA ALA A 95 5.93 -2.82 -6.35
C ALA A 95 5.25 -2.22 -5.09
N VAL A 96 5.96 -2.12 -3.97
CA VAL A 96 5.48 -1.50 -2.72
C VAL A 96 5.14 -0.03 -2.98
N ARG A 97 6.02 0.69 -3.69
CA ARG A 97 5.85 2.10 -4.05
C ARG A 97 4.67 2.31 -5.00
N ASP A 98 4.50 1.42 -5.98
CA ASP A 98 3.34 1.48 -6.88
C ASP A 98 2.03 1.32 -6.10
N GLY A 99 2.00 0.35 -5.18
CA GLY A 99 0.92 0.15 -4.22
C GLY A 99 0.61 1.40 -3.38
N TRP A 100 1.65 2.02 -2.82
CA TRP A 100 1.53 3.28 -2.08
C TRP A 100 0.91 4.39 -2.92
N HIS A 101 1.46 4.64 -4.10
CA HIS A 101 0.95 5.69 -4.99
C HIS A 101 -0.46 5.40 -5.49
N HIS A 102 -0.83 4.15 -5.69
CA HIS A 102 -2.20 3.77 -6.00
C HIS A 102 -3.14 4.20 -4.88
N ILE A 103 -2.79 3.93 -3.62
CA ILE A 103 -3.59 4.36 -2.46
C ILE A 103 -3.65 5.88 -2.39
N GLU A 104 -2.52 6.58 -2.47
CA GLU A 104 -2.49 8.06 -2.42
C GLU A 104 -3.35 8.71 -3.51
N ARG A 105 -3.35 8.14 -4.72
CA ARG A 105 -4.15 8.64 -5.85
C ARG A 105 -5.62 8.32 -5.68
N ASN A 106 -5.97 7.14 -5.17
CA ASN A 106 -7.37 6.72 -5.05
C ASN A 106 -8.04 7.25 -3.77
N LEU A 107 -7.29 7.52 -2.70
CA LEU A 107 -7.82 8.02 -1.43
C LEU A 107 -8.70 9.28 -1.59
N PRO A 108 -8.28 10.38 -2.26
CA PRO A 108 -9.15 11.54 -2.45
C PRO A 108 -10.39 11.22 -3.29
N HIS A 109 -10.28 10.34 -4.29
CA HIS A 109 -11.43 9.93 -5.12
C HIS A 109 -12.40 9.01 -4.36
N ALA A 110 -11.89 8.18 -3.45
CA ALA A 110 -12.68 7.25 -2.66
C ALA A 110 -13.40 7.97 -1.50
N LEU A 111 -12.82 9.04 -0.96
CA LEU A 111 -13.47 9.93 0.01
C LEU A 111 -14.55 10.83 -0.63
N ASP A 112 -14.40 11.16 -1.91
CA ASP A 112 -15.38 11.96 -2.68
C ASP A 112 -16.59 11.14 -3.15
N ARG A 113 -16.45 9.80 -3.24
CA ARG A 113 -17.56 8.94 -3.67
C ARG A 113 -18.68 8.96 -2.62
N PRO A 114 -19.92 9.36 -2.97
CA PRO A 114 -21.03 9.30 -2.03
C PRO A 114 -21.26 7.85 -1.60
N LEU A 115 -21.27 7.61 -0.29
CA LEU A 115 -21.63 6.33 0.32
C LEU A 115 -22.96 5.86 -0.29
N ARG A 116 -22.94 4.69 -0.94
CA ARG A 116 -24.10 4.09 -1.59
C ARG A 116 -24.88 3.21 -0.63
#